data_AF-A0A1G7DHD7-F1
#
_entry.id   AF-A0A1G7DHD7-F1
#
_cell.length_a   1.000
_cell.length_b   1.000
_cell.length_c   1.000
_cell.angle_alpha   90.00
_cell.angle_beta   90.00
_cell.angle_gamma   90.00
#
_symmetry.space_group_name_H-M   'P 1'
#
loop_
_entity.id
_entity.type
_entity.pdbx_description
1 polymer ?
#
loop_
_entity_poly.entity_id
_entity_poly.type
_entity_poly.pdbx_seq_one_letter_code
_entity_poly.pdbx_strand_id
1 'polypeptide(L)' 'MKPQMIVELEEWGLRVSRLIELVALTNQTLQMHRESGDSWLMIKQYEELLAERQQELDELLKLHGLTLKVVPAETAA' A
#
# COMPACT_ATOMS: atom_id res chain seq x y z
N MET A 1 -29.79 -8.41 -3.81
CA MET A 1 -28.45 -8.23 -4.40
C MET A 1 -28.16 -9.44 -5.30
N LYS A 2 -27.50 -9.24 -6.44
CA LYS A 2 -27.10 -10.36 -7.31
C LYS A 2 -25.86 -11.05 -6.69
N PRO A 3 -25.81 -12.39 -6.62
CA PRO A 3 -24.69 -13.13 -5.99
C PRO A 3 -23.30 -12.75 -6.52
N GLN A 4 -23.19 -12.44 -7.82
CA GLN A 4 -21.94 -11.99 -8.46
C GLN A 4 -21.34 -10.74 -7.82
N MET A 5 -22.18 -9.78 -7.41
CA MET A 5 -21.74 -8.52 -6.81
C MET A 5 -21.13 -8.72 -5.42
N ILE A 6 -21.55 -9.78 -4.71
CA ILE A 6 -20.98 -10.12 -3.40
C ILE A 6 -19.57 -10.71 -3.60
N VAL A 7 -19.41 -11.61 -4.57
CA VAL A 7 -18.11 -12.22 -4.91
C VAL A 7 -17.12 -11.15 -5.37
N GLU A 8 -17.53 -10.24 -6.24
CA GLU A 8 -16.69 -9.13 -6.70
C GLU A 8 -16.22 -8.22 -5.54
N LEU A 9 -17.10 -7.95 -4.58
CA LEU A 9 -16.77 -7.13 -3.42
C LEU A 9 -15.83 -7.84 -2.44
N GLU A 10 -16.02 -9.15 -2.23
CA GLU A 10 -15.12 -9.96 -1.40
C GLU A 10 -13.72 -10.06 -2.03
N GLU A 11 -13.63 -10.35 -3.34
CA GLU A 11 -12.36 -10.36 -4.06
C GLU A 11 -11.66 -9.00 -4.02
N TRP A 12 -12.42 -7.92 -4.19
CA TRP A 12 -11.89 -6.57 -4.05
C TRP A 12 -11.35 -6.33 -2.63
N GLY A 13 -12.11 -6.70 -1.60
CA GLY A 13 -11.71 -6.54 -0.20
C GLY A 13 -10.41 -7.30 0.14
N LEU A 14 -10.26 -8.51 -0.40
CA LEU A 14 -9.04 -9.32 -0.25
C LEU A 14 -7.83 -8.68 -0.94
N ARG A 15 -8.01 -8.08 -2.12
CA ARG A 15 -6.93 -7.38 -2.83
C ARG A 15 -6.52 -6.11 -2.08
N VAL A 16 -7.49 -5.34 -1.58
CA VAL A 16 -7.23 -4.14 -0.77
C VAL A 16 -6.44 -4.48 0.49
N SER A 17 -6.87 -5.47 1.27
CA SER A 17 -6.17 -5.86 2.51
C SER A 17 -4.74 -6.29 2.22
N ARG A 18 -4.54 -7.08 1.17
CA ARG A 18 -3.21 -7.54 0.75
C ARG A 18 -2.30 -6.39 0.36
N LEU A 19 -2.80 -5.40 -0.38
CA LEU A 19 -2.01 -4.24 -0.78
C LEU A 19 -1.65 -3.34 0.40
N ILE A 20 -2.57 -3.16 1.37
CA ILE A 20 -2.28 -2.42 2.61
C ILE A 20 -1.14 -3.09 3.39
N GLU A 21 -1.19 -4.41 3.55
CA GLU A 21 -0.10 -5.17 4.20
C GLU A 21 1.23 -4.98 3.47
N LEU A 22 1.23 -5.06 2.13
CA LEU A 22 2.44 -4.89 1.34
C LEU A 22 3.01 -3.47 1.45
N VAL A 23 2.17 -2.44 1.42
CA VAL A 23 2.61 -1.04 1.64
C VAL A 23 3.24 -0.89 3.02
N ALA A 24 2.64 -1.47 4.06
CA ALA A 24 3.19 -1.42 5.42
C ALA A 24 4.55 -2.12 5.54
N LEU A 25 4.67 -3.34 5.00
CA LEU A 25 5.92 -4.11 5.01
C LEU A 25 7.04 -3.45 4.21
N THR A 26 6.71 -2.87 3.05
CA THR A 26 7.68 -2.13 2.22
C THR A 26 8.16 -0.88 2.94
N ASN A 27 7.26 -0.13 3.58
CA ASN A 27 7.62 1.02 4.41
C ASN A 27 8.56 0.63 5.56
N GLN A 28 8.24 -0.44 6.30
CA GLN A 28 9.07 -0.91 7.40
C GLN A 28 10.46 -1.33 6.90
N THR A 29 10.53 -2.08 5.80
CA THR A 29 11.79 -2.51 5.19
C THR A 29 12.62 -1.31 4.74
N LEU A 30 11.99 -0.31 4.10
CA LEU A 30 12.65 0.93 3.69
C LEU A 30 13.22 1.71 4.88
N GLN A 31 12.47 1.78 5.99
CA GLN A 31 12.94 2.40 7.22
C GLN A 31 14.18 1.68 7.77
N MET A 32 14.16 0.34 7.82
CA MET A 32 15.31 -0.45 8.28
C MET A 32 16.55 -0.22 7.42
N HIS A 33 16.40 -0.13 6.09
CA HIS A 33 17.52 0.18 5.19
C HIS A 33 18.09 1.58 5.41
N ARG A 34 17.22 2.57 5.65
CA ARG A 34 17.64 3.94 5.97
C ARG A 34 18.39 4.02 7.30
N GLU A 35 17.91 3.33 8.33
CA GLU A 35 18.53 3.29 9.66
C GLU A 35 19.85 2.51 9.67
N SER A 36 19.96 1.45 8.86
CA SER A 36 21.16 0.63 8.74
C SER A 36 22.28 1.29 7.91
N GLY A 37 21.98 2.40 7.22
CA GLY A 37 22.93 3.09 6.35
C GLY A 37 23.25 2.30 5.08
N ASP A 38 22.29 1.52 4.57
CA ASP A 38 22.47 0.73 3.35
C ASP A 38 22.68 1.61 2.12
N SER A 39 23.10 0.97 1.02
CA SER A 39 23.35 1.65 -0.25
C SER A 39 22.14 2.45 -0.72
N TRP A 40 22.39 3.67 -1.18
CA TRP A 40 21.38 4.54 -1.78
C TRP A 40 20.58 3.85 -2.90
N LEU A 41 21.22 2.97 -3.67
CA LEU A 41 20.54 2.20 -4.71
C LEU A 41 19.45 1.28 -4.15
N MET A 42 19.71 0.61 -3.02
CA MET A 42 18.72 -0.26 -2.36
C MET A 42 17.56 0.58 -1.83
N ILE A 43 17.84 1.69 -1.15
CA ILE A 43 16.82 2.60 -0.65
C ILE A 43 15.92 3.08 -1.78
N LYS A 44 16.50 3.50 -2.91
CA LYS A 44 15.74 3.96 -4.08
C LYS A 44 14.85 2.87 -4.67
N GLN A 45 15.32 1.63 -4.76
CA GLN A 45 14.50 0.51 -5.25
C GLN A 45 13.28 0.25 -4.36
N TYR A 46 13.43 0.36 -3.03
CA TYR A 46 12.31 0.23 -2.11
C TYR A 46 11.35 1.42 -2.14
N GLU A 47 11.85 2.64 -2.40
CA GLU A 47 11.01 3.82 -2.62
C GLU A 47 10.15 3.68 -3.88
N GLU A 48 10.74 3.20 -4.98
CA GLU A 48 10.02 2.92 -6.23
C GLU A 48 8.95 1.84 -6.02
N LEU A 49 9.33 0.73 -5.38
CA LEU A 49 8.39 -0.35 -5.04
C LEU A 49 7.24 0.14 -4.15
N LEU A 50 7.52 0.99 -3.17
CA LEU A 50 6.50 1.57 -2.31
C LEU A 50 5.51 2.43 -3.12
N ALA A 51 6.03 3.27 -4.00
CA ALA A 51 5.21 4.15 -4.85
C ALA A 51 4.30 3.33 -5.78
N GLU A 52 4.82 2.26 -6.38
CA GLU A 52 4.02 1.34 -7.22
C GLU A 52 2.86 0.73 -6.44
N ARG A 53 3.11 0.24 -5.21
CA ARG A 53 2.07 -0.38 -4.38
C ARG A 53 1.03 0.62 -3.88
N GLN A 54 1.45 1.84 -3.57
CA GLN A 54 0.54 2.92 -3.20
C GLN A 54 -0.35 3.32 -4.39
N GLN A 55 0.21 3.38 -5.59
CA GLN A 55 -0.55 3.66 -6.81
C GLN A 55 -1.56 2.55 -7.09
N GLU A 56 -1.15 1.28 -7.04
CA GLU A 56 -2.04 0.13 -7.25
C GLU A 56 -3.22 0.15 -6.25
N LEU A 57 -2.93 0.43 -4.98
CA LEU A 57 -3.95 0.55 -3.94
C LEU A 57 -4.90 1.73 -4.20
N ASP A 58 -4.38 2.90 -4.60
CA ASP A 58 -5.21 4.06 -4.90
C ASP A 58 -6.13 3.83 -6.10
N GLU A 59 -5.62 3.18 -7.17
CA GLU A 59 -6.41 2.77 -8.34
C GLU A 59 -7.52 1.79 -7.93
N LEU A 60 -7.22 0.82 -7.08
CA LEU A 60 -8.19 -0.17 -6.59
C LEU A 60 -9.30 0.47 -5.73
N LEU A 61 -8.94 1.46 -4.89
CA LEU A 61 -9.88 2.19 -4.04
C LEU A 61 -10.80 3.11 -4.87
N LYS A 62 -10.26 3.76 -5.91
CA LYS A 62 -11.02 4.64 -6.80
C LYS A 62 -12.20 3.97 -7.48
N LEU A 63 -12.11 2.67 -7.76
CA LEU A 63 -13.22 1.88 -8.33
C LEU A 63 -14.50 1.93 -7.48
N HIS A 64 -14.36 2.17 -6.18
CA HIS A 64 -15.47 2.26 -5.22
C HIS A 64 -15.63 3.67 -4.63
N GLY A 65 -15.02 4.69 -5.26
CA GLY A 65 -15.10 6.09 -4.81
C GLY A 65 -14.31 6.38 -3.53
N LEU A 66 -13.36 5.52 -3.19
CA LEU A 66 -12.44 5.72 -2.06
C LEU A 66 -11.11 6.29 -2.55
N THR A 67 -10.37 6.96 -1.67
CA THR A 67 -9.05 7.54 -1.96
C THR A 67 -8.04 7.16 -0.90
N LEU A 68 -6.80 6.91 -1.32
CA LEU A 68 -5.71 6.65 -0.38
C LEU A 68 -5.12 7.96 0.14
N LYS A 69 -4.95 8.08 1.46
CA LYS A 69 -4.13 9.14 2.08
C LYS A 69 -3.17 8.52 3.08
N VAL A 70 -1.89 8.53 2.75
CA VAL A 70 -0.83 8.11 3.67
C VAL A 70 -0.43 9.31 4.51
N VAL A 71 -0.50 9.17 5.84
CA VAL A 71 -0.06 10.20 6.79
C VAL A 71 1.07 9.64 7.65
N PRO A 72 2.09 10.45 7.99
CA PRO A 72 3.11 10.05 8.96
C PRO A 72 2.46 9.69 10.30
N ALA A 73 2.89 8.58 10.92
CA ALA A 73 2.35 8.12 12.20
C ALA A 73 2.45 9.17 13.32
N GLU A 74 3.42 10.09 13.23
CA GLU A 74 3.60 11.22 14.16
C GLU A 74 2.42 12.21 14.19
N THR A 75 1.59 12.22 13.15
CA THR A 75 0.42 13.11 13.03
C THR A 75 -0.91 12.46 13.41
N ALA A 76 -0.90 11.22 13.91
CA ALA A 76 -2.11 10.47 14.27
C ALA A 76 -2.50 10.57 15.76
N ALA A 77 -1.91 11.50 16.51
CA ALA A 77 -2.15 11.73 17.94
C ALA A 77 -3.01 12.98 18.21
#